data_AF-A7T7Y7-F1
#
_entry.id   AF-A7T7Y7-F1
#
_cell.length_a   1.000
_cell.length_b   1.000
_cell.length_c   1.000
_cell.angle_alpha   90.00
_cell.angle_beta   90.00
_cell.angle_gamma   90.00
#
_symmetry.space_group_name_H-M   'P 1'
#
loop_
_entity.id
_entity.type
_entity.pdbx_description
1 polymer ?
#
loop_
_entity_poly.entity_id
_entity_poly.type
_entity_poly.pdbx_seq_one_letter_code
_entity_poly.pdbx_strand_id
1 'polypeptide(L)'
;QVAKLERHLGLLREEYVKLQNKLVEMEHKYSIAKASAGQGEENSFVSRLLKTVADLYDKDLYSDITVSFGGQKIKAHKFVLAARSDHWCSRDLNEVTELELSDVSVDVGLTLMKWVYTDKAQIPKEESFLINLVHASNKYRLK
;
A
#
# COMPACT_ATOMS: atom_id res chain seq x y z
N GLN A 1 -38.91 13.71 42.01
CA GLN A 1 -37.45 13.95 41.94
C GLN A 1 -36.71 12.79 41.29
N VAL A 2 -36.99 11.53 41.65
CA VAL A 2 -36.35 10.32 41.08
C VAL A 2 -36.42 10.23 39.54
N ALA A 3 -37.59 10.45 38.92
CA ALA A 3 -37.75 10.39 37.45
C ALA A 3 -36.89 11.41 36.68
N LYS A 4 -36.54 12.54 37.30
CA LYS A 4 -35.66 13.56 36.68
C LYS A 4 -34.20 13.09 36.67
N LEU A 5 -33.78 12.39 37.73
CA LEU A 5 -32.44 11.79 37.84
C LEU A 5 -32.28 10.63 36.87
N GLU A 6 -33.28 9.76 36.74
CA GLU A 6 -33.25 8.63 35.78
C GLU A 6 -33.10 9.12 34.34
N ARG A 7 -33.83 10.18 33.97
CA ARG A 7 -33.70 10.82 32.66
C ARG A 7 -32.29 11.39 32.43
N HIS A 8 -31.70 12.00 33.46
CA HIS A 8 -30.36 12.57 33.35
C HIS A 8 -29.28 11.49 33.23
N LEU A 9 -29.41 10.39 33.96
CA LEU A 9 -28.52 9.22 33.84
C LEU A 9 -28.61 8.56 32.46
N GLY A 10 -29.82 8.47 31.89
CA GLY A 10 -30.02 7.98 30.52
C GLY A 10 -29.28 8.84 29.48
N LEU A 11 -29.47 10.16 29.54
CA LEU A 11 -28.78 11.10 28.65
C LEU A 11 -27.26 11.05 28.83
N LEU A 12 -26.78 10.96 30.07
CA LEU A 12 -25.34 10.86 30.33
C LEU A 12 -24.74 9.57 29.77
N ARG A 13 -25.47 8.46 29.87
CA ARG A 13 -25.05 7.18 29.27
C ARG A 13 -24.99 7.27 27.75
N GLU A 14 -25.98 7.89 27.11
CA GLU A 14 -25.97 8.11 25.66
C GLU A 14 -24.77 8.94 25.21
N GLU A 15 -24.50 10.05 25.89
CA GLU A 15 -23.34 10.90 25.58
C GLU A 15 -22.02 10.17 25.85
N TYR A 16 -21.94 9.36 26.91
CA TYR A 16 -20.76 8.54 27.20
C TYR A 16 -20.49 7.51 26.09
N VAL A 17 -21.53 6.82 25.61
CA VAL A 17 -21.40 5.87 24.50
C VAL A 17 -20.97 6.58 23.20
N LYS A 18 -21.55 7.75 22.89
CA LYS A 18 -21.13 8.55 21.74
C LYS A 18 -19.66 8.96 21.84
N LEU A 19 -19.21 9.34 23.04
CA LEU A 19 -17.82 9.72 23.28
C LEU A 19 -16.87 8.53 23.13
N GLN A 20 -17.22 7.36 23.68
CA GLN A 20 -16.44 6.14 23.49
C GLN A 20 -16.29 5.76 22.02
N ASN A 21 -17.38 5.82 21.25
CA ASN A 21 -17.33 5.52 19.81
C ASN A 21 -16.42 6.49 19.05
N LYS A 22 -16.50 7.79 19.37
CA LYS A 22 -15.60 8.81 18.79
C LYS A 22 -14.14 8.57 19.16
N LEU A 23 -13.88 8.16 20.39
CA LEU A 23 -12.53 7.87 20.86
C LEU A 23 -11.92 6.70 20.07
N VAL A 24 -12.66 5.60 19.93
CA VAL A 24 -12.22 4.44 19.12
C VAL A 24 -11.97 4.82 17.66
N GLU A 25 -12.87 5.62 17.07
CA GLU A 25 -12.70 6.10 15.69
C GLU A 25 -11.44 6.98 15.53
N MET A 26 -11.15 7.83 16.53
CA MET A 26 -9.96 8.68 16.55
C MET A 26 -8.67 7.89 16.75
N GLU A 27 -8.65 6.93 17.68
CA GLU A 27 -7.51 6.04 17.88
C GLU A 27 -7.20 5.24 16.60
N HIS A 28 -8.24 4.76 15.92
CA HIS A 28 -8.08 4.06 14.65
C HIS A 28 -7.47 4.95 13.56
N LYS A 29 -8.00 6.16 13.37
CA LYS A 29 -7.45 7.14 12.41
C LYS A 29 -6.02 7.55 12.75
N TYR A 30 -5.73 7.74 14.03
CA TYR A 30 -4.38 8.05 14.50
C TYR A 30 -3.40 6.91 14.23
N SER A 31 -3.79 5.66 14.52
CA SER A 31 -2.97 4.47 14.25
C SER A 31 -2.61 4.35 12.77
N ILE A 32 -3.59 4.57 11.88
CA ILE A 32 -3.35 4.58 10.42
C ILE A 32 -2.37 5.71 10.05
N ALA A 33 -2.63 6.95 10.47
CA ALA A 33 -1.75 8.08 10.14
C ALA A 33 -0.31 7.88 10.65
N LYS A 34 -0.17 7.33 11.87
CA LYS A 34 1.13 7.02 12.48
C LYS A 34 1.86 5.92 11.72
N ALA A 35 1.13 4.88 11.27
CA ALA A 35 1.68 3.80 10.44
C ALA A 35 2.16 4.33 9.08
N SER A 36 1.37 5.18 8.41
CA SER A 36 1.76 5.83 7.15
C SER A 36 2.98 6.74 7.30
N ALA A 37 3.15 7.38 8.46
CA ALA A 37 4.33 8.19 8.78
C ALA A 37 5.56 7.36 9.21
N GLY A 38 5.48 6.03 9.22
CA GLY A 38 6.56 5.15 9.66
C GLY A 38 6.87 5.21 11.16
N GLN A 39 5.99 5.80 11.98
CA GLN A 39 6.13 5.95 13.43
C GLN A 39 5.12 5.09 14.22
N GLY A 40 4.42 4.17 13.53
CA GLY A 40 3.41 3.28 14.10
C GLY A 40 3.94 2.41 15.25
N GLU A 41 3.06 1.95 16.15
CA GLU A 41 3.44 0.82 17.02
C GLU A 41 3.79 -0.39 16.15
N GLU A 42 4.93 -1.03 16.43
CA GLU A 42 5.49 -2.08 15.58
C GLU A 42 4.52 -3.26 15.34
N ASN A 43 3.55 -3.49 16.22
CA ASN A 43 2.62 -4.62 16.18
C ASN A 43 1.16 -4.29 15.79
N SER A 44 0.86 -3.08 15.33
CA SER A 44 -0.48 -2.78 14.79
C SER A 44 -0.83 -3.68 13.60
N PHE A 45 -2.12 -3.89 13.31
CA PHE A 45 -2.55 -4.66 12.13
C PHE A 45 -2.00 -4.06 10.83
N VAL A 46 -2.06 -2.73 10.70
CA VAL A 46 -1.58 -2.00 9.52
C VAL A 46 -0.08 -2.15 9.33
N SER A 47 0.72 -1.97 10.40
CA SER A 47 2.19 -2.13 10.31
C SER A 47 2.58 -3.56 9.94
N ARG A 48 1.90 -4.58 10.50
CA ARG A 48 2.13 -5.98 10.13
C ARG A 48 1.74 -6.28 8.69
N LEU A 49 0.63 -5.72 8.21
CA LEU A 49 0.21 -5.88 6.81
C LEU A 49 1.21 -5.23 5.86
N LEU A 50 1.61 -3.98 6.12
CA LEU A 50 2.63 -3.28 5.30
C LEU A 50 3.96 -4.04 5.28
N LYS A 51 4.42 -4.54 6.44
CA LYS A 51 5.63 -5.37 6.52
C LYS A 51 5.48 -6.65 5.72
N THR A 52 4.34 -7.33 5.84
CA THR A 52 4.05 -8.56 5.11
C THR A 52 4.06 -8.30 3.60
N VAL A 53 3.39 -7.24 3.13
CA VAL A 53 3.42 -6.85 1.72
C VAL A 53 4.84 -6.55 1.27
N ALA A 54 5.62 -5.77 2.02
CA ALA A 54 7.02 -5.50 1.68
C ALA A 54 7.87 -6.79 1.57
N ASP A 55 7.65 -7.76 2.46
CA ASP A 55 8.36 -9.04 2.50
C ASP A 55 7.98 -9.97 1.32
N LEU A 56 6.87 -9.71 0.63
CA LEU A 56 6.43 -10.45 -0.57
C LEU A 56 7.17 -10.03 -1.86
N TYR A 57 8.02 -9.00 -1.82
CA TYR A 57 8.79 -8.58 -2.99
C TYR A 57 9.64 -9.74 -3.54
N ASP A 58 9.39 -10.09 -4.81
CA ASP A 58 10.03 -11.20 -5.53
C ASP A 58 9.97 -12.54 -4.78
N LYS A 59 8.85 -12.80 -4.09
CA LYS A 59 8.54 -14.09 -3.48
C LYS A 59 7.53 -14.84 -4.32
N ASP A 60 7.72 -16.16 -4.39
CA ASP A 60 6.78 -17.06 -5.04
C ASP A 60 5.51 -17.27 -4.19
N LEU A 61 5.62 -17.10 -2.87
CA LEU A 61 4.51 -17.20 -1.92
C LEU A 61 3.38 -16.24 -2.29
N TYR A 62 2.20 -16.78 -2.62
CA TYR A 62 1.02 -16.05 -3.09
C TYR A 62 1.17 -15.32 -4.42
N SER A 63 2.28 -15.52 -5.13
CA SER A 63 2.46 -14.91 -6.45
C SER A 63 1.48 -15.49 -7.45
N ASP A 64 0.87 -14.62 -8.24
CA ASP A 64 -0.17 -14.93 -9.23
C ASP A 64 0.10 -14.28 -10.59
N ILE A 65 1.22 -13.55 -10.69
CA ILE A 65 1.70 -12.92 -11.93
C ILE A 65 3.23 -12.85 -11.94
N THR A 66 3.82 -13.01 -13.12
CA THR A 66 5.26 -12.79 -13.35
C THR A 66 5.46 -11.48 -14.07
N VAL A 67 6.35 -10.61 -13.56
CA VAL A 67 6.68 -9.34 -14.19
C VAL A 67 8.03 -9.45 -14.88
N SER A 68 8.13 -9.03 -16.13
CA SER A 68 9.38 -9.05 -16.92
C SER A 68 9.79 -7.67 -17.41
N PHE A 69 11.09 -7.39 -17.39
CA PHE A 69 11.69 -6.13 -17.89
C PHE A 69 13.18 -6.33 -18.16
N GLY A 70 13.69 -5.77 -19.26
CA GLY A 70 15.12 -5.84 -19.59
C GLY A 70 15.72 -7.26 -19.63
N GLY A 71 14.91 -8.28 -19.95
CA GLY A 71 15.32 -9.70 -19.91
C GLY A 71 15.31 -10.36 -18.53
N GLN A 72 15.04 -9.61 -17.45
CA GLN A 72 14.81 -10.14 -16.10
C GLN A 72 13.34 -10.51 -15.91
N LYS A 73 13.09 -11.50 -15.05
CA LYS A 73 11.74 -11.86 -14.56
C LYS A 73 11.72 -11.88 -13.03
N ILE A 74 10.62 -11.46 -12.43
CA ILE A 74 10.38 -11.52 -10.98
C ILE A 74 8.97 -12.04 -10.68
N LYS A 75 8.79 -12.64 -9.50
CA LYS A 75 7.47 -13.03 -9.00
C LYS A 75 6.73 -11.83 -8.40
N ALA A 76 5.43 -11.73 -8.65
CA ALA A 76 4.63 -10.60 -8.21
C ALA A 76 3.17 -10.98 -7.90
N HIS A 77 2.44 -9.98 -7.41
CA HIS A 77 1.10 -10.11 -6.83
C HIS A 77 0.16 -9.10 -7.46
N LYS A 78 -0.91 -9.55 -8.11
CA LYS A 78 -1.90 -8.69 -8.78
C LYS A 78 -2.53 -7.68 -7.83
N PHE A 79 -2.81 -8.07 -6.59
CA PHE A 79 -3.41 -7.16 -5.61
C PHE A 79 -2.49 -5.99 -5.24
N VAL A 80 -1.17 -6.22 -5.19
CA VAL A 80 -0.18 -5.16 -4.91
C VAL A 80 -0.07 -4.22 -6.11
N LEU A 81 -0.01 -4.79 -7.32
CA LEU A 81 0.00 -4.00 -8.56
C LEU A 81 -1.25 -3.13 -8.67
N ALA A 82 -2.44 -3.72 -8.51
CA ALA A 82 -3.72 -3.02 -8.57
C ALA A 82 -3.84 -1.90 -7.52
N ALA A 83 -3.24 -2.08 -6.33
CA ALA A 83 -3.20 -1.02 -5.32
C ALA A 83 -2.35 0.20 -5.74
N ARG A 84 -1.36 0.03 -6.63
CA ARG A 84 -0.45 1.10 -7.09
C ARG A 84 -0.90 1.75 -8.39
N SER A 85 -1.61 1.03 -9.24
CA SER A 85 -2.16 1.58 -10.48
C SER A 85 -3.19 0.66 -11.12
N ASP A 86 -4.12 1.28 -11.81
CA ASP A 86 -5.11 0.63 -12.68
C ASP A 86 -4.60 0.45 -14.12
N HIS A 87 -3.38 0.92 -14.42
CA HIS A 87 -2.84 1.09 -15.78
C HIS A 87 -1.50 0.36 -16.01
N TRP A 88 -1.46 -0.93 -15.70
CA TRP A 88 -0.27 -1.76 -15.94
C TRP A 88 -0.19 -2.29 -17.37
N CYS A 89 -1.32 -2.68 -17.96
CA CYS A 89 -1.41 -3.11 -19.36
C CYS A 89 -2.80 -2.81 -19.92
N SER A 90 -3.02 -3.13 -21.20
CA SER A 90 -4.32 -2.91 -21.87
C SER A 90 -5.39 -3.92 -21.48
N ARG A 91 -5.00 -5.05 -20.86
CA ARG A 91 -5.89 -6.10 -20.38
C ARG A 91 -6.09 -5.98 -18.87
N ASP A 92 -7.13 -6.61 -18.36
CA ASP A 92 -7.31 -6.74 -16.91
C ASP A 92 -6.17 -7.60 -16.34
N LEU A 93 -5.56 -7.16 -15.23
CA LEU A 93 -4.55 -7.92 -14.51
C LEU A 93 -5.06 -9.31 -14.10
N ASN A 94 -6.35 -9.46 -13.86
CA ASN A 94 -6.97 -10.75 -13.52
C ASN A 94 -6.89 -11.76 -14.67
N GLU A 95 -6.84 -11.30 -15.91
CA GLU A 95 -6.83 -12.13 -17.12
C GLU A 95 -5.42 -12.54 -17.58
N VAL A 96 -4.37 -11.95 -17.00
CA VAL A 96 -2.99 -12.18 -17.41
C VAL A 96 -2.17 -12.86 -16.30
N THR A 97 -1.24 -13.71 -16.69
CA THR A 97 -0.27 -14.37 -15.78
C THR A 97 1.14 -13.83 -15.96
N GLU A 98 1.38 -13.04 -17.02
CA GLU A 98 2.64 -12.38 -17.30
C GLU A 98 2.37 -10.91 -17.64
N LEU A 99 3.19 -10.01 -17.08
CA LEU A 99 3.18 -8.58 -17.34
C LEU A 99 4.57 -8.16 -17.80
N GLU A 100 4.68 -7.68 -19.03
CA GLU A 100 5.94 -7.14 -19.55
C GLU A 100 5.95 -5.62 -19.40
N LEU A 101 6.98 -5.08 -18.75
CA LEU A 101 7.24 -3.65 -18.71
C LEU A 101 8.17 -3.28 -19.86
N SER A 102 7.57 -2.90 -20.99
CA SER A 102 8.34 -2.51 -22.19
C SER A 102 9.13 -1.23 -21.96
N ASP A 103 10.31 -1.13 -22.57
CA ASP A 103 11.23 0.02 -22.50
C ASP A 103 11.76 0.33 -21.09
N VAL A 104 11.78 -0.68 -20.21
CA VAL A 104 12.30 -0.57 -18.85
C VAL A 104 13.58 -1.40 -18.73
N SER A 105 14.69 -0.76 -18.36
CA SER A 105 15.96 -1.46 -18.09
C SER A 105 15.86 -2.28 -16.80
N VAL A 106 16.79 -3.22 -16.61
CA VAL A 106 16.82 -4.07 -15.41
C VAL A 106 16.87 -3.25 -14.13
N ASP A 107 17.77 -2.26 -14.06
CA ASP A 107 17.95 -1.44 -12.84
C ASP A 107 16.71 -0.60 -12.51
N VAL A 108 16.09 0.00 -13.54
CA VAL A 108 14.87 0.81 -13.38
C VAL A 108 13.72 -0.10 -12.96
N GLY A 109 13.56 -1.26 -13.59
CA GLY A 109 12.51 -2.22 -13.28
C GLY A 109 12.61 -2.78 -11.86
N LEU A 110 13.82 -3.17 -11.43
CA LEU A 110 14.07 -3.61 -10.05
C LEU A 110 13.74 -2.51 -9.04
N THR A 111 14.14 -1.27 -9.33
CA THR A 111 13.89 -0.14 -8.43
C THR A 111 12.42 0.23 -8.34
N LEU A 112 11.74 0.26 -9.49
CA LEU A 112 10.30 0.50 -9.60
C LEU A 112 9.51 -0.57 -8.84
N MET A 113 9.82 -1.85 -9.08
CA MET A 113 9.13 -2.96 -8.44
C MET A 113 9.43 -3.03 -6.94
N LYS A 114 10.64 -2.72 -6.50
CA LYS A 114 10.93 -2.60 -5.08
C LYS A 114 10.13 -1.46 -4.43
N TRP A 115 9.99 -0.32 -5.11
CA TRP A 115 9.17 0.79 -4.62
C TRP A 115 7.69 0.43 -4.55
N VAL A 116 7.14 -0.27 -5.55
CA VAL A 116 5.75 -0.77 -5.55
C VAL A 116 5.42 -1.50 -4.26
N TYR A 117 6.33 -2.34 -3.76
CA TYR A 117 6.13 -3.15 -2.55
C TYR A 117 6.49 -2.43 -1.24
N THR A 118 7.47 -1.54 -1.26
CA THR A 118 8.08 -1.03 -0.01
C THR A 118 7.90 0.46 0.21
N ASP A 119 7.37 1.17 -0.79
CA ASP A 119 7.29 2.64 -0.85
C ASP A 119 8.64 3.35 -0.76
N LYS A 120 9.73 2.61 -0.98
CA LYS A 120 11.12 3.09 -0.88
C LYS A 120 11.86 2.82 -2.18
N ALA A 121 12.36 3.88 -2.81
CA ALA A 121 13.23 3.80 -3.97
C ALA A 121 14.65 4.24 -3.59
N GLN A 122 15.65 3.45 -3.95
CA GLN A 122 17.05 3.88 -3.91
C GLN A 122 17.42 4.36 -5.31
N ILE A 123 17.55 5.66 -5.47
CA ILE A 123 17.79 6.29 -6.78
C ILE A 123 19.30 6.55 -6.92
N PRO A 124 19.98 5.93 -7.90
CA PRO A 124 21.36 6.27 -8.25
C PRO A 124 21.51 7.74 -8.67
N LYS A 125 22.73 8.28 -8.61
CA LYS A 125 23.01 9.67 -8.99
C LYS A 125 22.93 9.94 -10.50
N GLU A 126 22.76 8.91 -11.32
CA GLU A 126 22.72 9.03 -12.77
C GLU A 126 21.40 9.67 -13.23
N GLU A 127 21.50 10.77 -13.97
CA GLU A 127 20.32 11.53 -14.43
C GLU A 127 19.47 10.71 -15.41
N SER A 128 20.11 9.93 -16.29
CA SER A 128 19.44 9.03 -17.23
C SER A 128 18.52 8.04 -16.52
N PHE A 129 18.96 7.50 -15.38
CA PHE A 129 18.20 6.56 -14.57
C PHE A 129 16.95 7.23 -14.00
N LEU A 130 17.09 8.43 -13.41
CA LEU A 130 15.96 9.16 -12.84
C LEU A 130 14.92 9.49 -13.90
N ILE A 131 15.35 9.96 -15.07
CA ILE A 131 14.45 10.25 -16.19
C ILE A 131 13.70 8.99 -16.61
N ASN A 132 14.40 7.87 -16.76
CA ASN A 132 13.78 6.59 -17.15
C ASN A 132 12.80 6.08 -16.08
N LEU A 133 13.12 6.24 -14.80
CA LEU A 133 12.23 5.87 -13.70
C LEU A 133 10.95 6.73 -13.68
N VAL A 134 11.09 8.04 -13.87
CA VAL A 134 9.94 8.96 -13.95
C VAL A 134 9.10 8.65 -15.19
N HIS A 135 9.72 8.38 -16.33
CA HIS A 135 9.02 7.99 -17.54
C HIS A 135 8.23 6.69 -17.34
N ALA A 136 8.84 5.67 -16.72
CA ALA A 136 8.15 4.42 -16.38
C ALA A 136 6.99 4.66 -15.41
N SER A 137 7.20 5.44 -14.34
CA SER A 137 6.15 5.79 -13.38
C SER A 137 4.95 6.47 -14.05
N ASN A 138 5.21 7.42 -14.96
CA ASN A 138 4.17 8.11 -15.72
C ASN A 138 3.45 7.18 -16.72
N LYS A 139 4.21 6.33 -17.42
CA LYS A 139 3.67 5.34 -18.38
C LYS A 139 2.64 4.42 -17.70
N TYR A 140 2.95 3.95 -16.50
CA TYR A 140 2.07 3.07 -15.72
C TYR A 140 1.19 3.83 -14.71
N ARG A 141 1.20 5.16 -14.70
CA ARG A 141 0.37 6.04 -13.83
C ARG A 141 0.39 5.63 -12.36
N LEU A 142 1.59 5.40 -11.83
CA LEU A 142 1.76 4.98 -10.44
C LEU A 142 1.34 6.10 -9.47
N LYS A 143 0.66 5.72 -8.38
CA LYS A 143 0.18 6.61 -7.31
C LYS A 143 1.06 6.51 -6.07
#